data_AF-A0A8D8XW91-F1
#
_entry.id   AF-A0A8D8XW91-F1
#
_cell.length_a   1.000
_cell.length_b   1.000
_cell.length_c   1.000
_cell.angle_alpha   90.00
_cell.angle_beta   90.00
_cell.angle_gamma   90.00
#
_symmetry.space_group_name_H-M   'P 1'
#
loop_
_entity.id
_entity.type
_entity.pdbx_description
1 polymer ?
#
loop_
_entity_poly.entity_id
_entity_poly.type
_entity_poly.pdbx_seq_one_letter_code
_entity_poly.pdbx_strand_id
1 'polypeptide(L)'
;MNISQCELPSPTTNYVILYNPVAHETSSYVVLPVPFGSYKVFGPAGNEVETELLPIQSSVLTIPGRQSNATHSLIFNATGLPPLGANLYLIEKTTAVPTVTQAKTIPKNEDIVVDNGKIKLIFNGTTGLLEKIVKTELRRSSNRTFITTRVPKDTTTIH
;
A
#
# COMPACT_ATOMS: atom_id res chain seq x y z
N MET A 1 -0.82 -2.75 11.30
CA MET A 1 0.43 -2.97 12.05
C MET A 1 1.24 -1.69 12.03
N ASN A 2 1.39 -1.00 13.17
CA ASN A 2 1.79 0.42 13.17
C ASN A 2 3.31 0.66 13.02
N ILE A 3 4.15 -0.32 13.37
CA ILE A 3 5.63 -0.20 13.32
C ILE A 3 6.28 -1.14 12.29
N SER A 4 5.48 -1.70 11.38
CA SER A 4 5.94 -2.63 10.35
C SER A 4 6.82 -3.78 10.87
N GLN A 5 6.37 -4.44 11.95
CA GLN A 5 6.99 -5.61 12.58
C GLN A 5 6.00 -6.76 12.69
N CYS A 6 6.26 -7.87 11.98
CA CYS A 6 5.58 -9.15 12.13
C CYS A 6 6.67 -10.23 12.10
N GLU A 7 6.64 -11.15 13.05
CA GLU A 7 7.54 -12.30 13.02
C GLU A 7 6.83 -13.45 12.30
N LEU A 8 7.39 -13.84 11.15
CA LEU A 8 6.88 -14.99 10.42
C LEU A 8 7.48 -16.28 11.02
N PRO A 9 6.64 -17.28 11.34
CA PRO A 9 7.09 -18.48 12.04
C PRO A 9 8.10 -19.32 11.24
N SER A 10 8.07 -19.23 9.90
CA SER A 10 8.99 -19.93 9.01
C SER A 10 9.76 -18.95 8.13
N PRO A 11 11.06 -19.19 7.87
CA PRO A 11 11.85 -18.36 6.96
C PRO A 11 11.47 -18.53 5.49
N THR A 12 10.81 -19.63 5.13
CA THR A 12 10.51 -20.00 3.73
C THR A 12 9.03 -19.99 3.43
N THR A 13 8.21 -20.67 4.21
CA THR A 13 6.81 -20.95 3.86
C THR A 13 5.89 -20.63 5.01
N ASN A 14 4.95 -19.70 4.82
CA ASN A 14 4.05 -19.23 5.85
C ASN A 14 2.60 -19.24 5.37
N TYR A 15 1.69 -19.49 6.31
CA TYR A 15 0.25 -19.44 6.09
C TYR A 15 -0.33 -18.20 6.77
N VAL A 16 -1.13 -17.43 6.03
CA VAL A 16 -1.82 -16.24 6.55
C VAL A 16 -3.32 -16.43 6.38
N ILE A 17 -4.04 -16.34 7.50
CA ILE A 17 -5.50 -16.39 7.54
C ILE A 17 -6.02 -14.95 7.58
N LEU A 18 -6.82 -14.58 6.60
CA LEU A 18 -7.47 -13.27 6.53
C LEU A 18 -8.93 -13.41 6.89
N TYR A 19 -9.33 -12.83 8.01
CA TYR A 19 -10.71 -12.83 8.49
C TYR A 19 -11.41 -11.53 8.08
N ASN A 20 -12.61 -11.66 7.51
CA ASN A 20 -13.50 -10.56 7.22
C ASN A 20 -14.58 -10.49 8.32
N PRO A 21 -14.52 -9.48 9.22
CA PRO A 21 -15.47 -9.35 10.32
C PRO A 21 -16.83 -8.76 9.93
N VAL A 22 -17.04 -8.35 8.67
CA VAL A 22 -18.29 -7.72 8.24
C VAL A 22 -19.19 -8.69 7.46
N ALA A 23 -20.50 -8.44 7.50
CA ALA A 23 -21.53 -9.29 6.91
C ALA A 23 -21.70 -9.13 5.39
N HIS A 24 -20.66 -8.69 4.68
CA HIS A 24 -20.63 -8.62 3.23
C HIS A 24 -19.24 -8.96 2.71
N GLU A 25 -19.16 -9.38 1.45
CA GLU A 25 -17.90 -9.68 0.79
C GLU A 25 -17.03 -8.43 0.71
N THR A 26 -15.75 -8.57 1.04
CA THR A 26 -14.79 -7.45 0.99
C THR A 26 -13.54 -7.81 0.20
N SER A 27 -12.92 -6.78 -0.38
CA SER A 27 -11.57 -6.86 -0.94
C SER A 27 -10.68 -5.86 -0.23
N SER A 28 -9.47 -6.26 0.13
CA SER A 28 -8.53 -5.36 0.80
C SER A 28 -7.08 -5.67 0.43
N TYR A 29 -6.25 -4.63 0.42
CA TYR A 29 -4.81 -4.80 0.27
C TYR A 29 -4.20 -5.26 1.60
N VAL A 30 -3.45 -6.36 1.53
CA VAL A 30 -2.66 -6.87 2.64
C VAL A 30 -1.26 -6.31 2.53
N VAL A 31 -0.71 -5.83 3.65
CA VAL A 31 0.64 -5.29 3.74
C VAL A 31 1.39 -6.06 4.81
N LEU A 32 2.31 -6.92 4.40
CA LEU A 32 3.08 -7.79 5.28
C LEU A 32 4.57 -7.40 5.28
N PRO A 33 5.13 -6.99 6.42
CA PRO A 33 6.56 -6.74 6.54
C PRO A 33 7.35 -8.03 6.45
N VAL A 34 8.29 -8.05 5.52
CA VAL A 34 9.14 -9.19 5.22
C VAL A 34 10.60 -8.73 5.06
N PRO A 35 11.57 -9.63 5.29
CA PRO A 35 12.93 -9.40 4.85
C PRO A 35 12.98 -9.17 3.33
N PHE A 36 14.08 -8.59 2.85
CA PHE A 36 14.32 -8.53 1.42
C PHE A 36 14.38 -9.94 0.79
N GLY A 37 13.76 -10.13 -0.37
CA GLY A 37 13.68 -11.43 -1.04
C GLY A 37 12.64 -11.46 -2.16
N SER A 38 12.55 -12.60 -2.85
CA SER A 38 11.48 -12.87 -3.82
C SER A 38 10.39 -13.69 -3.14
N TYR A 39 9.13 -13.34 -3.41
CA TYR A 39 7.97 -13.92 -2.76
C TYR A 39 6.91 -14.32 -3.78
N LYS A 40 6.25 -15.45 -3.52
CA LYS A 40 5.03 -15.87 -4.20
C LYS A 40 3.91 -15.96 -3.19
N VAL A 41 2.73 -15.49 -3.58
CA VAL A 41 1.52 -15.60 -2.76
C VAL A 41 0.50 -16.41 -3.53
N PHE A 42 -0.03 -17.46 -2.91
CA PHE A 42 -1.11 -18.26 -3.47
C PHE A 42 -2.39 -18.02 -2.70
N GLY A 43 -3.47 -17.76 -3.44
CA GLY A 43 -4.79 -17.53 -2.89
C GLY A 43 -5.50 -18.83 -2.46
N PRO A 44 -6.73 -18.73 -1.95
CA PRO A 44 -7.49 -19.87 -1.43
C PRO A 44 -7.78 -20.96 -2.46
N ALA A 45 -7.85 -20.60 -3.75
CA ALA A 45 -8.05 -21.54 -4.85
C ALA A 45 -6.73 -22.11 -5.42
N GLY A 46 -5.59 -21.81 -4.77
CA GLY A 46 -4.25 -22.27 -5.19
C GLY A 46 -3.63 -21.48 -6.34
N ASN A 47 -4.31 -20.44 -6.86
CA ASN A 47 -3.78 -19.57 -7.89
C ASN A 47 -2.75 -18.57 -7.32
N GLU A 48 -1.70 -18.26 -8.11
CA GLU A 48 -0.75 -17.21 -7.77
C GLU A 48 -1.44 -15.84 -7.83
N VAL A 49 -1.19 -15.01 -6.82
CA VAL A 49 -1.71 -13.64 -6.67
C VAL A 49 -0.58 -12.67 -6.99
N GLU A 50 -0.88 -11.62 -7.75
CA GLU A 50 0.09 -10.57 -8.04
C GLU A 50 0.53 -9.88 -6.75
N THR A 51 1.84 -9.65 -6.64
CA THR A 51 2.43 -9.03 -5.45
C THR A 51 3.38 -7.89 -5.83
N GLU A 52 3.49 -6.92 -4.93
CA GLU A 52 4.47 -5.85 -5.00
C GLU A 52 5.35 -5.88 -3.77
N LEU A 53 6.65 -5.64 -3.95
CA LEU A 53 7.61 -5.52 -2.86
C LEU A 53 8.12 -4.07 -2.78
N LEU A 54 7.75 -3.37 -1.70
CA LEU A 54 8.13 -1.97 -1.48
C LEU A 54 9.08 -1.83 -0.28
N PRO A 55 10.10 -0.97 -0.34
CA PRO A 55 10.95 -0.70 0.81
C PRO A 55 10.17 0.01 1.93
N ILE A 56 10.40 -0.38 3.18
CA ILE A 56 9.86 0.33 4.34
C ILE A 56 10.61 1.66 4.48
N GLN A 57 9.88 2.75 4.76
CA GLN A 57 10.47 4.07 4.94
C GLN A 57 11.52 4.08 6.06
N SER A 58 12.62 4.81 5.85
CA SER A 58 13.73 4.89 6.82
C SER A 58 13.28 5.35 8.19
N SER A 59 12.36 6.32 8.27
CA SER A 59 11.77 6.80 9.52
C SER A 59 11.07 5.72 10.33
N VAL A 60 10.47 4.72 9.67
CA VAL A 60 9.81 3.57 10.31
C VAL A 60 10.84 2.54 10.75
N LEU A 61 11.88 2.31 9.96
CA LEU A 61 12.96 1.39 10.30
C LEU A 61 13.71 1.82 11.58
N THR A 62 13.80 3.12 11.84
CA THR A 62 14.53 3.71 12.99
C THR A 62 13.66 3.98 14.22
N ILE A 63 12.40 3.55 14.25
CA ILE A 63 11.54 3.75 15.43
C ILE A 63 12.16 3.03 16.65
N PRO A 64 12.38 3.73 17.78
CA PRO A 64 12.86 3.09 19.00
C PRO A 64 11.95 1.95 19.45
N GLY A 65 12.54 0.81 19.82
CA GLY A 65 11.80 -0.38 20.24
C GLY A 65 11.34 -1.30 19.10
N ARG A 66 11.60 -0.94 17.83
CA ARG A 66 11.35 -1.84 16.70
C ARG A 66 12.36 -3.00 16.70
N GLN A 67 11.87 -4.22 16.78
CA GLN A 67 12.68 -5.45 16.78
C GLN A 67 12.26 -6.35 15.62
N SER A 68 12.76 -6.06 14.41
CA SER A 68 12.39 -6.82 13.21
C SER A 68 13.49 -6.77 12.15
N ASN A 69 13.70 -7.89 11.46
CA ASN A 69 14.55 -7.99 10.28
C ASN A 69 13.82 -7.60 8.97
N ALA A 70 12.52 -7.26 9.04
CA ALA A 70 11.76 -6.83 7.88
C ALA A 70 12.30 -5.50 7.37
N THR A 71 12.58 -5.43 6.07
CA THR A 71 13.07 -4.22 5.38
C THR A 71 12.11 -3.78 4.29
N HIS A 72 11.19 -4.66 3.88
CA HIS A 72 10.25 -4.44 2.81
C HIS A 72 8.84 -4.82 3.25
N SER A 73 7.85 -4.30 2.53
CA SER A 73 6.45 -4.66 2.63
C SER A 73 6.06 -5.44 1.38
N LEU A 74 5.64 -6.68 1.59
CA LEU A 74 4.97 -7.50 0.59
C LEU A 74 3.50 -7.09 0.55
N ILE A 75 3.03 -6.64 -0.62
CA ILE A 75 1.68 -6.12 -0.83
C ILE A 75 0.97 -6.99 -1.84
N PHE A 76 -0.27 -7.38 -1.54
CA PHE A 76 -1.13 -8.08 -2.48
C PHE A 76 -2.60 -7.74 -2.21
N ASN A 77 -3.44 -7.87 -3.23
CA ASN A 77 -4.87 -7.63 -3.09
C ASN A 77 -5.60 -8.94 -2.74
N ALA A 78 -6.19 -8.99 -1.54
CA ALA A 78 -7.04 -10.09 -1.12
C ALA A 78 -8.48 -9.81 -1.54
N THR A 79 -8.92 -10.41 -2.64
CA THR A 79 -10.27 -10.25 -3.19
C THR A 79 -11.21 -11.36 -2.72
N GLY A 80 -12.50 -11.05 -2.61
CA GLY A 80 -13.52 -12.06 -2.34
C GLY A 80 -13.43 -12.68 -0.95
N LEU A 81 -13.10 -11.89 0.08
CA LEU A 81 -13.14 -12.37 1.46
C LEU A 81 -14.61 -12.59 1.87
N PRO A 82 -15.01 -13.82 2.27
CA PRO A 82 -16.41 -14.14 2.52
C PRO A 82 -16.99 -13.35 3.71
N PRO A 83 -18.30 -13.06 3.72
CA PRO A 83 -18.98 -12.44 4.86
C PRO A 83 -18.75 -13.25 6.15
N LEU A 84 -18.34 -12.58 7.24
CA LEU A 84 -18.09 -13.21 8.54
C LEU A 84 -17.19 -14.47 8.46
N GLY A 85 -16.27 -14.50 7.49
CA GLY A 85 -15.51 -15.70 7.15
C GLY A 85 -14.03 -15.42 6.95
N ALA A 86 -13.27 -16.47 6.64
CA ALA A 86 -11.83 -16.40 6.48
C ALA A 86 -11.35 -17.10 5.21
N ASN A 87 -10.28 -16.55 4.64
CA ASN A 87 -9.56 -17.13 3.50
C ASN A 87 -8.11 -17.41 3.90
N LEU A 88 -7.56 -18.53 3.43
CA LEU A 88 -6.18 -18.94 3.66
C LEU A 88 -5.31 -18.53 2.47
N TYR A 89 -4.17 -17.91 2.76
CA TYR A 89 -3.14 -17.56 1.79
C TYR A 89 -1.83 -18.23 2.16
N LEU A 90 -1.12 -18.74 1.15
CA LEU A 90 0.20 -19.31 1.28
C LEU A 90 1.24 -18.30 0.77
N ILE A 91 2.26 -18.02 1.57
CA ILE A 91 3.36 -17.13 1.22
C ILE A 91 4.65 -17.96 1.18
N GLU A 92 5.31 -17.95 0.03
CA GLU A 92 6.57 -18.66 -0.18
C GLU A 92 7.68 -17.68 -0.53
N LYS A 93 8.77 -17.73 0.23
CA LYS A 93 10.02 -17.07 -0.12
C LYS A 93 10.78 -17.96 -1.09
N THR A 94 11.10 -17.43 -2.26
CA THR A 94 11.81 -18.14 -3.32
C THR A 94 13.27 -17.68 -3.41
N THR A 95 14.10 -18.48 -4.08
CA THR A 95 15.51 -18.16 -4.37
C THR A 95 15.68 -17.32 -5.65
N ALA A 96 14.57 -16.94 -6.29
CA ALA A 96 14.61 -16.10 -7.48
C ALA A 96 15.13 -14.69 -7.16
N VAL A 97 15.60 -13.99 -8.20
CA VAL A 97 16.03 -12.60 -8.08
C VAL A 97 14.82 -11.74 -7.65
N PRO A 98 14.92 -10.98 -6.53
CA PRO A 98 13.83 -10.14 -6.08
C PRO A 98 13.49 -9.10 -7.14
N THR A 99 12.22 -9.06 -7.57
CA THR A 99 11.73 -7.97 -8.40
C THR A 99 11.21 -6.87 -7.48
N VAL A 100 11.95 -5.78 -7.38
CA VAL A 100 11.55 -4.61 -6.61
C VAL A 100 10.86 -3.64 -7.54
N THR A 101 9.68 -3.17 -7.15
CA THR A 101 9.09 -1.99 -7.79
C THR A 101 9.94 -0.80 -7.40
N GLN A 102 10.92 -0.46 -8.25
CA GLN A 102 11.77 0.70 -8.01
C GLN A 102 10.90 1.95 -7.97
N ALA A 103 11.07 2.74 -6.91
CA ALA A 103 10.43 4.04 -6.83
C ALA A 103 10.83 4.84 -8.06
N LYS A 104 9.83 5.22 -8.88
CA LYS A 104 10.06 6.07 -10.04
C LYS A 104 10.63 7.39 -9.54
N THR A 105 11.76 7.82 -10.10
CA THR A 105 12.36 9.11 -9.75
C THR A 105 11.33 10.21 -9.99
N ILE A 106 11.00 10.93 -8.93
CA ILE A 106 10.03 12.02 -8.99
C ILE A 106 10.76 13.24 -9.56
N PRO A 107 10.27 13.83 -10.68
CA PRO A 107 10.85 15.05 -11.21
C PRO A 107 10.75 16.17 -10.17
N LYS A 108 11.87 16.87 -9.94
CA LYS A 108 11.88 18.05 -9.06
C LYS A 108 11.27 19.23 -9.83
N ASN A 109 10.35 19.96 -9.19
CA ASN A 109 9.67 21.15 -9.73
C ASN A 109 8.61 20.89 -10.82
N GLU A 110 8.15 19.65 -10.99
CA GLU A 110 7.00 19.34 -11.85
C GLU A 110 5.87 18.74 -11.00
N ASP A 111 4.63 19.08 -11.34
CA ASP A 111 3.47 18.55 -10.64
C ASP A 111 3.39 17.03 -10.82
N ILE A 112 3.13 16.35 -9.71
CA ILE A 112 3.11 14.89 -9.66
C ILE A 112 1.66 14.45 -9.79
N VAL A 113 1.39 13.60 -10.77
CA VAL A 113 0.06 13.08 -11.04
C VAL A 113 0.01 11.59 -10.73
N VAL A 114 -0.82 11.20 -9.76
CA VAL A 114 -1.10 9.80 -9.40
C VAL A 114 -2.51 9.47 -9.86
N ASP A 115 -2.67 8.47 -10.71
CA ASP A 115 -3.95 8.13 -11.34
C ASP A 115 -4.18 6.62 -11.33
N ASN A 116 -5.36 6.19 -10.85
CA ASN A 116 -5.78 4.80 -10.87
C ASN A 116 -7.02 4.55 -11.76
N GLY A 117 -7.33 5.48 -12.65
CA GLY A 117 -8.48 5.46 -13.56
C GLY A 117 -9.80 5.88 -12.91
N LYS A 118 -9.92 5.81 -11.58
CA LYS A 118 -11.11 6.25 -10.81
C LYS A 118 -10.89 7.58 -10.13
N ILE A 119 -9.69 7.82 -9.64
CA ILE A 119 -9.26 9.04 -8.95
C ILE A 119 -7.89 9.42 -9.47
N LYS A 120 -7.72 10.70 -9.77
CA LYS A 120 -6.46 11.35 -10.06
C LYS A 120 -6.13 12.34 -8.94
N LEU A 121 -4.95 12.21 -8.35
CA LEU A 121 -4.38 13.12 -7.36
C LEU A 121 -3.27 13.92 -8.03
N ILE A 122 -3.25 15.23 -7.82
CA ILE A 122 -2.23 16.14 -8.35
C ILE A 122 -1.55 16.82 -7.17
N PHE A 123 -0.25 16.62 -7.07
CA PHE A 123 0.60 17.23 -6.03
C PHE A 123 1.47 18.31 -6.66
N ASN A 124 1.61 19.42 -5.95
CA ASN A 124 2.41 20.55 -6.36
C ASN A 124 3.90 20.16 -6.42
N GLY A 125 4.56 20.42 -7.56
CA GLY A 125 5.94 19.97 -7.81
C GLY A 125 7.03 20.63 -6.95
N THR A 126 6.74 21.77 -6.34
CA THR A 126 7.69 22.51 -5.49
C THR A 126 7.51 22.17 -4.02
N THR A 127 6.26 22.09 -3.54
CA THR A 127 5.95 21.85 -2.12
C THR A 127 5.71 20.39 -1.78
N GLY A 128 5.40 19.55 -2.76
CA GLY A 128 4.98 18.16 -2.57
C GLY A 128 3.60 18.01 -1.93
N LEU A 129 2.85 19.10 -1.73
CA LEU A 129 1.53 19.08 -1.12
C LEU A 129 0.46 18.71 -2.16
N LEU A 130 -0.57 18.01 -1.70
CA LEU A 130 -1.75 17.71 -2.52
C LEU A 130 -2.45 19.02 -2.89
N GLU A 131 -2.59 19.25 -4.19
CA GLU A 131 -3.21 20.46 -4.73
C GLU A 131 -4.62 20.18 -5.26
N LYS A 132 -4.84 19.02 -5.91
CA LYS A 132 -6.11 18.71 -6.54
C LYS A 132 -6.46 17.22 -6.51
N ILE A 133 -7.75 16.94 -6.35
CA ILE A 133 -8.33 15.59 -6.44
C ILE A 133 -9.37 15.62 -7.57
N VAL A 134 -9.27 14.69 -8.52
CA VAL A 134 -10.20 14.54 -9.63
C VAL A 134 -10.81 13.14 -9.54
N LYS A 135 -12.13 13.04 -9.47
CA LYS A 135 -12.84 11.76 -9.46
C LYS A 135 -13.45 11.52 -10.83
N THR A 136 -13.12 10.38 -11.44
CA THR A 136 -13.71 9.92 -12.69
C THR A 136 -15.03 9.21 -12.36
N GLU A 137 -16.18 9.89 -12.52
CA GLU A 137 -17.48 9.21 -12.38
C GLU A 137 -17.91 8.57 -13.71
N LEU A 138 -18.11 7.26 -13.68
CA LEU A 138 -18.77 6.52 -14.76
C LEU A 138 -20.29 6.67 -14.64
N ARG A 139 -20.84 7.81 -15.05
CA ARG A 139 -22.22 7.91 -15.56
C ARG A 139 -22.30 9.04 -16.59
N ARG A 140 -22.53 8.66 -17.86
CA ARG A 140 -22.92 9.50 -19.02
C ARG A 140 -22.60 11.00 -18.85
N SER A 141 -21.47 11.43 -19.40
CA SER A 141 -21.20 12.85 -19.68
C SER A 141 -21.29 13.81 -18.46
N SER A 142 -20.33 13.77 -17.54
CA SER A 142 -20.00 14.97 -16.76
C SER A 142 -18.63 14.87 -16.07
N ASN A 143 -17.66 15.66 -16.52
CA ASN A 143 -16.44 15.94 -15.78
C ASN A 143 -16.79 16.88 -14.61
N ARG A 144 -16.82 16.36 -13.37
CA ARG A 144 -16.92 17.19 -12.17
C ARG A 144 -15.56 17.25 -11.46
N THR A 145 -15.00 18.45 -11.38
CA THR A 145 -13.81 18.72 -10.57
C THR A 145 -14.25 19.06 -9.16
N PHE A 146 -13.78 18.33 -8.15
CA PHE A 146 -13.97 18.70 -6.74
C PHE A 146 -12.68 19.37 -6.26
N ILE A 147 -12.75 20.66 -5.93
CA ILE A 147 -11.64 21.42 -5.36
C ILE A 147 -11.87 21.47 -3.85
N THR A 148 -10.98 20.89 -3.05
CA THR A 148 -10.95 21.14 -1.61
C THR A 148 -10.01 22.32 -1.36
N THR A 149 -10.53 23.41 -0.80
CA THR A 149 -9.74 24.59 -0.44
C THR A 149 -9.01 24.42 0.89
N ARG A 150 -7.84 25.03 0.98
CA ARG A 150 -6.91 25.04 2.12
C ARG A 150 -7.50 25.77 3.34
N VAL A 151 -7.25 25.27 4.55
CA VAL A 151 -7.31 26.09 5.77
C VAL A 151 -5.98 26.84 5.87
N PRO A 152 -5.96 28.19 5.98
CA PRO A 152 -4.72 28.95 6.17
C PRO A 152 -4.04 28.55 7.47
N LYS A 153 -2.72 28.34 7.44
CA LYS A 153 -1.92 28.37 8.67
C LYS A 153 -1.72 29.85 9.02
N ASP A 154 -2.33 30.30 10.11
CA ASP A 154 -1.97 31.55 10.76
C ASP A 154 -0.50 31.46 11.20
N THR A 155 0.38 32.18 10.50
CA THR A 155 1.69 32.56 11.01
C THR A 155 1.52 33.79 11.89
N THR A 156 1.24 33.58 13.17
CA THR A 156 1.45 34.61 14.19
C THR A 156 2.87 34.46 14.72
N THR A 157 3.81 35.16 14.09
CA THR A 157 5.10 35.50 14.69
C THR A 157 4.83 36.52 15.79
N ILE A 158 5.06 36.16 17.05
CA ILE A 158 5.13 37.12 18.16
C ILE A 158 6.61 37.36 18.43
N HIS A 159 6.99 38.64 18.42
CA HIS A 159 8.30 39.19 18.72
C HIS A 159 8.78 38.86 20.14
#